data_AF-W0ES89-F1
#
_entry.id   AF-W0ES89-F1
#
_cell.length_a   1.000
_cell.length_b   1.000
_cell.length_c   1.000
_cell.angle_alpha   90.00
_cell.angle_beta   90.00
_cell.angle_gamma   90.00
#
_symmetry.space_group_name_H-M   'P 1'
#
loop_
_entity.id
_entity.type
_entity.pdbx_description
1 polymer ?
#
loop_
_entity_poly.entity_id
_entity_poly.type
_entity_poly.pdbx_seq_one_letter_code
_entity_poly.pdbx_strand_id
1 'polypeptide(L)'
;MVNAITNNDANLTVADLAGTWRYSAPACKFESDDLLKAAGGEMVASTLKDKLDTYYQKAGITSSRVSFTFADTTMVMNYGSAKLEGYLVKDEPSGKFVVTFTLVGRIPVMVMDATITKSGNTMEILFDVEKLVNVLTTIASKTQSSTLQSITSLLDGYDGVLMGFELTKQ
;
A
#
# COMPACT_ATOMS: atom_id res chain seq x y z
N MET A 1 1.95 -33.62 7.24
CA MET A 1 2.72 -32.52 7.86
C MET A 1 2.29 -31.26 7.13
N VAL A 2 1.55 -30.38 7.80
CA VAL A 2 1.09 -29.12 7.20
C VAL A 2 2.24 -28.13 7.42
N ASN A 3 2.84 -27.64 6.33
CA ASN A 3 3.85 -26.59 6.42
C ASN A 3 3.15 -25.34 6.99
N ALA A 4 3.33 -25.11 8.29
CA ALA A 4 3.01 -23.83 8.88
C ALA A 4 3.91 -22.79 8.22
N ILE A 5 3.28 -21.91 7.45
CA ILE A 5 3.87 -20.72 6.87
C ILE A 5 4.49 -19.94 8.03
N THR A 6 5.82 -19.91 8.09
CA THR A 6 6.55 -19.11 9.06
C THR A 6 6.22 -17.65 8.81
N ASN A 7 5.56 -17.04 9.79
CA ASN A 7 5.38 -15.59 9.91
C ASN A 7 6.74 -14.89 9.72
N ASN A 8 6.99 -14.38 8.53
CA ASN A 8 8.20 -13.59 8.19
C ASN A 8 8.06 -12.11 8.59
N ASP A 9 6.88 -11.70 9.09
CA ASP A 9 6.56 -10.28 9.27
C ASP A 9 7.22 -9.65 10.51
N ALA A 10 7.35 -10.38 11.62
CA ALA A 10 7.90 -9.82 12.86
C ALA A 10 9.39 -9.43 12.75
N ASN A 11 10.17 -10.16 11.93
CA ASN A 11 11.60 -9.92 11.75
C ASN A 11 11.94 -9.08 10.51
N LEU A 12 10.94 -8.69 9.73
CA LEU A 12 11.16 -7.87 8.53
C LEU A 12 11.75 -6.52 8.95
N THR A 13 12.91 -6.15 8.41
CA THR A 13 13.55 -4.85 8.66
C THR A 13 13.42 -3.94 7.44
N VAL A 14 13.70 -2.65 7.61
CA VAL A 14 13.71 -1.71 6.48
C VAL A 14 14.75 -2.12 5.43
N ALA A 15 15.90 -2.66 5.85
CA ALA A 15 16.96 -3.13 4.96
C ALA A 15 16.48 -4.30 4.07
N ASP A 16 15.57 -5.14 4.56
CA ASP A 16 15.02 -6.26 3.78
C ASP A 16 14.14 -5.80 2.62
N LEU A 17 13.65 -4.56 2.65
CA LEU A 17 12.81 -3.97 1.60
C LEU A 17 13.63 -3.40 0.45
N ALA A 18 14.97 -3.33 0.59
CA ALA A 18 15.85 -2.70 -0.38
C ALA A 18 15.65 -3.21 -1.81
N GLY A 19 15.61 -2.24 -2.74
CA GLY A 19 15.41 -2.48 -4.17
C GLY A 19 14.22 -1.72 -4.73
N THR A 20 13.94 -1.97 -6.01
CA THR A 20 12.80 -1.38 -6.72
C THR A 20 11.72 -2.43 -6.91
N TRP A 21 10.50 -2.04 -6.57
CA TRP A 21 9.31 -2.86 -6.57
C TRP A 21 8.27 -2.19 -7.45
N ARG A 22 7.64 -2.97 -8.32
CA ARG A 22 6.69 -2.47 -9.30
C ARG A 22 5.31 -2.95 -8.95
N TYR A 23 4.32 -2.06 -9.09
CA TYR A 23 2.92 -2.44 -8.89
C TYR A 23 2.53 -3.66 -9.74
N SER A 24 1.90 -4.65 -9.12
CA SER A 24 1.35 -5.84 -9.80
C SER A 24 -0.17 -5.90 -9.71
N ALA A 25 -0.75 -5.67 -8.53
CA ALA A 25 -2.19 -5.83 -8.28
C ALA A 25 -2.65 -5.00 -7.05
N PRO A 26 -3.96 -4.74 -6.88
CA PRO A 26 -4.47 -4.23 -5.61
C PRO A 26 -4.36 -5.29 -4.50
N ALA A 27 -4.05 -4.83 -3.29
CA ALA A 27 -4.02 -5.68 -2.10
C ALA A 27 -5.04 -5.18 -1.06
N CYS A 28 -5.64 -6.10 -0.32
CA CYS A 28 -6.53 -5.78 0.81
C CYS A 28 -6.46 -6.86 1.88
N LYS A 29 -6.64 -6.48 3.14
CA LYS A 29 -6.66 -7.39 4.29
C LYS A 29 -7.69 -6.89 5.31
N PHE A 30 -8.53 -7.78 5.83
CA PHE A 30 -9.38 -7.44 6.97
C PHE A 30 -8.54 -7.41 8.24
N GLU A 31 -8.81 -6.44 9.11
CA GLU A 31 -8.13 -6.32 10.40
C GLU A 31 -8.56 -7.42 11.38
N SER A 32 -9.79 -7.93 11.23
CA SER A 32 -10.33 -9.00 12.06
C SER A 32 -10.38 -10.34 11.33
N ASP A 33 -9.80 -11.36 11.95
CA ASP A 33 -9.89 -12.76 11.53
C ASP A 33 -11.35 -13.27 11.50
N ASP A 34 -12.24 -12.69 12.31
CA ASP A 34 -13.64 -13.10 12.35
C ASP A 34 -14.38 -12.68 11.08
N LEU A 35 -14.01 -11.53 10.48
CA LEU A 35 -14.53 -11.10 9.18
C LEU A 35 -14.07 -12.03 8.05
N LEU A 36 -12.83 -12.55 8.13
CA LEU A 36 -12.30 -13.51 7.17
C LEU A 36 -12.99 -14.88 7.30
N LYS A 37 -13.21 -15.35 8.53
CA LYS A 37 -13.80 -16.67 8.82
C LYS A 37 -15.31 -16.70 8.61
N ALA A 38 -15.98 -15.55 8.61
CA ALA A 38 -17.38 -15.48 8.24
C ALA A 38 -17.59 -16.05 6.83
N ALA A 39 -18.67 -16.80 6.64
CA ALA A 39 -19.04 -17.38 5.35
C ALA A 39 -19.30 -16.23 4.34
N GLY A 40 -18.27 -15.84 3.59
CA GLY A 40 -18.30 -14.70 2.67
C GLY A 40 -17.04 -13.82 2.68
N GLY A 41 -16.14 -13.94 3.65
CA GLY A 41 -14.94 -13.09 3.76
C GLY A 41 -14.09 -13.06 2.49
N GLU A 42 -13.84 -14.22 1.87
CA GLU A 42 -13.09 -14.33 0.61
C GLU A 42 -13.81 -13.64 -0.56
N MET A 43 -15.13 -13.76 -0.65
CA MET A 43 -15.93 -13.12 -1.70
C MET A 43 -15.99 -11.59 -1.53
N VAL A 44 -16.03 -11.10 -0.29
CA VAL A 44 -15.95 -9.67 -0.01
C VAL A 44 -14.56 -9.14 -0.36
N ALA A 45 -13.48 -9.87 -0.01
CA ALA A 45 -12.12 -9.52 -0.40
C ALA A 45 -11.94 -9.47 -1.93
N SER A 46 -12.47 -10.46 -2.67
CA SER A 46 -12.38 -10.46 -4.13
C SER A 46 -13.13 -9.27 -4.74
N THR A 47 -14.37 -9.02 -4.28
CA THR A 47 -15.18 -7.88 -4.73
C THR A 47 -14.49 -6.54 -4.44
N LEU A 48 -13.83 -6.43 -3.29
CA LEU A 48 -13.03 -5.27 -2.92
C LEU A 48 -11.83 -5.08 -3.85
N LYS A 49 -11.07 -6.14 -4.12
CA LYS A 49 -9.95 -6.10 -5.07
C LYS A 49 -10.41 -5.70 -6.47
N ASP A 50 -11.54 -6.20 -6.96
CA ASP A 50 -12.08 -5.84 -8.28
C ASP A 50 -12.49 -4.36 -8.36
N LYS A 51 -13.12 -3.85 -7.30
CA LYS A 51 -13.43 -2.42 -7.18
C LYS A 51 -12.13 -1.61 -7.18
N LEU A 52 -11.18 -1.95 -6.31
CA LEU A 52 -9.89 -1.27 -6.20
C LEU A 52 -9.14 -1.26 -7.53
N ASP A 53 -9.09 -2.38 -8.26
CA ASP A 53 -8.47 -2.45 -9.59
C ASP A 53 -9.12 -1.45 -10.54
N THR A 54 -10.46 -1.42 -10.60
CA THR A 54 -11.20 -0.44 -11.43
C THR A 54 -10.80 0.99 -11.10
N TYR A 55 -10.67 1.33 -9.81
CA TYR A 55 -10.24 2.66 -9.39
C TYR A 55 -8.76 2.93 -9.69
N TYR A 56 -7.90 1.94 -9.50
CA TYR A 56 -6.47 2.04 -9.78
C TYR A 56 -6.22 2.28 -11.27
N GLN A 57 -6.89 1.54 -12.16
CA GLN A 57 -6.81 1.75 -13.60
C GLN A 57 -7.26 3.17 -13.99
N LYS A 58 -8.42 3.60 -13.48
CA LYS A 58 -8.95 4.94 -13.68
C LYS A 58 -8.00 6.02 -13.16
N ALA A 59 -7.37 5.77 -12.02
CA ALA A 59 -6.38 6.60 -11.40
C ALA A 59 -4.97 6.40 -11.98
N GLY A 60 -4.79 5.71 -13.11
CA GLY A 60 -3.48 5.54 -13.77
C GLY A 60 -2.43 4.78 -12.96
N ILE A 61 -2.85 4.03 -11.94
CA ILE A 61 -2.01 3.13 -11.16
C ILE A 61 -1.91 1.83 -11.94
N THR A 62 -0.81 1.71 -12.68
CA THR A 62 -0.52 0.54 -13.51
C THR A 62 0.91 0.11 -13.28
N SER A 63 1.24 -1.12 -13.67
CA SER A 63 2.59 -1.67 -13.50
C SER A 63 3.65 -0.83 -14.23
N SER A 64 3.31 -0.19 -15.35
CA SER A 64 4.24 0.68 -16.08
C SER A 64 4.43 2.06 -15.46
N ARG A 65 3.54 2.48 -14.55
CA ARG A 65 3.51 3.85 -14.01
C ARG A 65 3.87 3.93 -12.55
N VAL A 66 3.67 2.87 -11.77
CA VAL A 66 3.86 2.90 -10.31
C VAL A 66 4.97 1.97 -9.87
N SER A 67 5.95 2.54 -9.18
CA SER A 67 7.02 1.78 -8.53
C SER A 67 7.43 2.42 -7.21
N PHE A 68 7.99 1.60 -6.33
CA PHE A 68 8.53 1.98 -5.05
C PHE A 68 10.00 1.56 -5.02
N THR A 69 10.90 2.49 -4.75
CA THR A 69 12.31 2.22 -4.54
C THR A 69 12.63 2.46 -3.08
N PHE A 70 13.15 1.44 -2.39
CA PHE A 70 13.61 1.54 -1.01
C PHE A 70 15.13 1.45 -0.97
N ALA A 71 15.76 2.37 -0.23
CA ALA A 71 17.18 2.42 0.00
C ALA A 71 17.46 2.92 1.42
N ASP A 72 18.08 2.08 2.25
CA ASP A 72 18.27 2.32 3.68
C ASP A 72 16.94 2.71 4.35
N THR A 73 16.84 3.91 4.93
CA THR A 73 15.60 4.43 5.51
C THR A 73 14.79 5.30 4.56
N THR A 74 15.25 5.48 3.32
CA THR A 74 14.60 6.34 2.33
C THR A 74 13.74 5.53 1.37
N MET A 75 12.67 6.15 0.89
CA MET A 75 11.82 5.60 -0.14
C MET A 75 11.43 6.63 -1.19
N VAL A 76 11.23 6.16 -2.42
CA VAL A 76 10.70 6.96 -3.52
C VAL A 76 9.54 6.20 -4.14
N MET A 77 8.36 6.80 -4.15
CA MET A 77 7.22 6.34 -4.94
C MET A 77 7.19 7.09 -6.26
N ASN A 78 7.32 6.38 -7.37
CA ASN A 78 7.12 6.92 -8.71
C ASN A 78 5.66 6.70 -9.12
N TYR A 79 5.10 7.71 -9.79
CA TYR A 79 3.79 7.68 -10.41
C TYR A 79 3.86 8.41 -11.75
N GLY A 80 4.03 7.67 -12.84
CA GLY A 80 4.30 8.23 -14.16
C GLY A 80 5.54 9.13 -14.12
N SER A 81 5.37 10.42 -14.44
CA SER A 81 6.44 11.43 -14.35
C SER A 81 6.53 12.13 -13.00
N ALA A 82 5.59 11.88 -12.08
CA ALA A 82 5.61 12.42 -10.73
C ALA A 82 6.35 11.46 -9.79
N LYS A 83 6.98 12.02 -8.75
CA LYS A 83 7.56 11.24 -7.66
C LYS A 83 7.21 11.84 -6.31
N LEU A 84 7.08 10.98 -5.30
CA LEU A 84 6.92 11.33 -3.91
C LEU A 84 8.06 10.69 -3.12
N GLU A 85 8.82 11.53 -2.43
CA GLU A 85 9.97 11.09 -1.62
C GLU A 85 9.53 10.95 -0.17
N GLY A 86 10.12 9.99 0.53
CA GLY A 86 9.81 9.74 1.92
C GLY A 86 10.88 8.95 2.63
N TYR A 87 10.57 8.63 3.88
CA TYR A 87 11.37 7.73 4.69
C TYR A 87 10.48 6.74 5.41
N LEU A 88 11.08 5.61 5.75
CA LEU A 88 10.44 4.47 6.36
C LEU A 88 11.22 4.09 7.61
N VAL A 89 10.51 3.95 8.73
CA VAL A 89 11.06 3.39 9.96
C VAL A 89 10.16 2.26 10.42
N LYS A 90 10.74 1.25 11.07
CA LYS A 90 9.96 0.20 11.72
C LYS A 90 9.63 0.63 13.14
N ASP A 91 8.36 0.56 13.50
CA ASP A 91 7.91 0.68 14.87
C ASP A 91 7.93 -0.70 15.52
N GLU A 92 9.04 -1.02 16.19
CA GLU A 92 9.25 -2.35 16.81
C GLU A 92 8.13 -2.78 17.78
N PRO A 93 7.53 -1.89 18.60
CA PRO A 93 6.42 -2.27 19.49
C PRO A 93 5.18 -2.79 18.75
N SER A 94 4.78 -2.15 17.64
CA SER A 94 3.60 -2.57 16.87
C SER A 94 3.93 -3.56 15.75
N GLY A 95 5.19 -3.66 15.35
CA GLY A 95 5.62 -4.40 14.15
C GLY A 95 5.23 -3.73 12.84
N LYS A 96 4.59 -2.56 12.87
CA LYS A 96 4.23 -1.78 11.69
C LYS A 96 5.41 -0.94 11.21
N PHE A 97 5.32 -0.45 9.98
CA PHE A 97 6.24 0.55 9.46
C PHE A 97 5.57 1.91 9.48
N VAL A 98 6.29 2.96 9.87
CA VAL A 98 5.83 4.34 9.77
C VAL A 98 6.42 4.94 8.50
N VAL A 99 5.54 5.20 7.53
CA VAL A 99 5.87 5.88 6.28
C VAL A 99 5.70 7.37 6.49
N THR A 100 6.73 8.15 6.21
CA THR A 100 6.62 9.61 6.12
C THR A 100 6.93 10.08 4.72
N PHE A 101 5.95 10.67 4.06
CA PHE A 101 6.16 11.38 2.81
C PHE A 101 6.54 12.84 3.07
N THR A 102 7.44 13.33 2.24
CA THR A 102 7.99 14.69 2.32
C THR A 102 7.83 15.40 1.00
N LEU A 103 7.68 16.73 1.06
CA LEU A 103 7.78 17.61 -0.11
C LEU A 103 8.88 18.61 0.15
N VAL A 104 9.75 18.82 -0.85
CA VAL A 104 10.79 19.87 -0.89
C VAL A 104 11.55 20.03 0.43
N GLY A 105 12.66 19.30 0.57
CA GLY A 105 13.57 19.43 1.72
C GLY A 105 12.98 18.89 3.02
N ARG A 106 12.86 17.56 3.18
CA ARG A 106 12.54 16.82 4.41
C ARG A 106 11.33 17.30 5.25
N ILE A 107 10.50 18.25 4.78
CA ILE A 107 9.30 18.70 5.47
C ILE A 107 8.25 17.58 5.37
N PRO A 108 7.82 16.99 6.50
CA PRO A 108 6.79 15.96 6.51
C PRO A 108 5.47 16.56 6.03
N VAL A 109 4.85 15.92 5.05
CA VAL A 109 3.51 16.31 4.58
C VAL A 109 2.47 15.26 4.90
N MET A 110 2.90 14.02 5.16
CA MET A 110 2.01 12.91 5.42
C MET A 110 2.77 11.85 6.21
N VAL A 111 2.20 11.42 7.34
CA VAL A 111 2.71 10.33 8.16
C VAL A 111 1.60 9.30 8.30
N MET A 112 1.91 8.04 8.07
CA MET A 112 0.96 6.93 8.18
C MET A 112 1.65 5.63 8.57
N ASP A 113 0.90 4.78 9.25
CA ASP A 113 1.30 3.40 9.49
C ASP A 113 1.07 2.57 8.21
N ALA A 114 1.98 1.63 7.98
CA ALA A 114 1.95 0.69 6.89
C ALA A 114 2.20 -0.72 7.43
N THR A 115 1.34 -1.66 7.06
CA THR A 115 1.62 -3.08 7.20
C THR A 115 2.32 -3.55 5.94
N ILE A 116 3.59 -3.96 6.08
CA ILE A 116 4.39 -4.47 4.98
C ILE A 116 4.68 -5.94 5.22
N THR A 117 4.34 -6.77 4.24
CA THR A 117 4.70 -8.19 4.22
C THR A 117 5.57 -8.44 2.98
N LYS A 118 6.52 -9.37 3.09
CA LYS A 118 7.42 -9.72 1.98
C LYS A 118 7.58 -11.23 1.87
N SER A 119 7.36 -11.76 0.67
CA SER A 119 7.54 -13.18 0.35
C SER A 119 8.39 -13.33 -0.92
N GLY A 120 9.69 -13.53 -0.74
CA GLY A 120 10.64 -13.62 -1.85
C GLY A 120 10.67 -12.34 -2.69
N ASN A 121 10.16 -12.42 -3.91
CA ASN A 121 10.09 -11.31 -4.87
C ASN A 121 8.73 -10.61 -4.90
N THR A 122 7.81 -10.96 -4.01
CA THR A 122 6.54 -10.23 -3.83
C THR A 122 6.53 -9.50 -2.50
N MET A 123 5.84 -8.36 -2.49
CA MET A 123 5.64 -7.52 -1.31
C MET A 123 4.21 -6.99 -1.32
N GLU A 124 3.56 -7.01 -0.18
CA GLU A 124 2.33 -6.24 0.03
C GLU A 124 2.64 -5.05 0.92
N ILE A 125 2.14 -3.88 0.54
CA ILE A 125 2.14 -2.70 1.39
C ILE A 125 0.69 -2.25 1.55
N LEU A 126 0.22 -2.24 2.79
CA LEU A 126 -1.16 -1.98 3.14
C LEU A 126 -1.25 -0.80 4.12
N PHE A 127 -2.26 0.03 3.95
CA PHE A 127 -2.54 1.21 4.74
C PHE A 127 -4.00 1.20 5.17
N ASP A 128 -4.34 2.03 6.16
CA ASP A 128 -5.73 2.39 6.39
C ASP A 128 -6.32 3.01 5.11
N VAL A 129 -7.57 2.69 4.81
CA VAL A 129 -8.23 3.12 3.56
C VAL A 129 -8.17 4.64 3.40
N GLU A 130 -8.43 5.38 4.49
CA GLU A 130 -8.37 6.85 4.48
C GLU A 130 -6.98 7.38 4.11
N LYS A 131 -5.91 6.74 4.63
CA LYS A 131 -4.53 7.15 4.36
C LYS A 131 -4.12 6.85 2.93
N LEU A 132 -4.51 5.68 2.40
CA LEU A 132 -4.32 5.35 0.99
C LEU A 132 -4.99 6.38 0.09
N VAL A 133 -6.27 6.72 0.35
CA VAL A 133 -7.00 7.73 -0.44
C VAL A 133 -6.33 9.10 -0.37
N ASN A 134 -5.77 9.49 0.78
CA ASN A 134 -5.00 10.72 0.91
C ASN A 134 -3.73 10.71 0.04
N VAL A 135 -3.00 9.60 -0.03
CA VAL A 135 -1.85 9.44 -0.95
C VAL A 135 -2.28 9.59 -2.40
N LEU A 136 -3.34 8.86 -2.79
CA LEU A 136 -3.86 8.90 -4.16
C LEU A 136 -4.34 10.31 -4.55
N THR A 137 -5.02 11.01 -3.64
CA THR A 137 -5.48 12.39 -3.82
C THR A 137 -4.30 13.36 -3.95
N THR A 138 -3.26 13.19 -3.15
CA THR A 138 -2.04 14.00 -3.21
C THR A 138 -1.33 13.81 -4.55
N ILE A 139 -1.24 12.58 -5.05
CA ILE A 139 -0.62 12.29 -6.37
C ILE A 139 -1.49 12.84 -7.51
N ALA A 140 -2.80 12.66 -7.44
CA ALA A 140 -3.70 13.11 -8.50
C ALA A 140 -3.82 14.64 -8.58
N SER A 141 -3.79 15.35 -7.45
CA SER A 141 -3.71 16.83 -7.43
C SER A 141 -2.45 17.36 -8.12
N LYS A 142 -1.33 16.62 -8.05
CA LYS A 142 -0.09 16.94 -8.77
C LYS A 142 -0.15 16.64 -10.26
N THR A 143 -1.03 15.74 -10.70
CA THR A 143 -1.14 15.30 -12.10
C THR A 143 -2.34 15.86 -12.86
N GLN A 144 -3.13 16.75 -12.24
CA GLN A 144 -4.34 17.40 -12.82
C GLN A 144 -5.39 16.41 -13.36
N SER A 145 -5.46 15.21 -12.79
CA SER A 145 -6.40 14.16 -13.24
C SER A 145 -7.79 14.35 -12.63
N SER A 146 -8.84 14.40 -13.47
CA SER A 146 -10.25 14.56 -13.06
C SER A 146 -10.88 13.31 -12.43
N THR A 147 -10.13 12.20 -12.36
CA THR A 147 -10.63 10.87 -11.95
C THR A 147 -10.93 10.74 -10.45
N LEU A 148 -10.62 11.76 -9.64
CA LEU A 148 -10.66 11.70 -8.17
C LEU A 148 -12.05 11.66 -7.53
N GLN A 149 -13.07 12.26 -8.16
CA GLN A 149 -14.41 12.37 -7.54
C GLN A 149 -15.08 11.01 -7.29
N SER A 150 -14.64 9.96 -7.98
CA SER A 150 -15.19 8.61 -7.80
C SER A 150 -14.55 7.84 -6.64
N ILE A 151 -13.31 8.16 -6.24
CA ILE A 151 -12.56 7.40 -5.22
C ILE A 151 -13.11 7.62 -3.81
N THR A 152 -13.69 8.79 -3.50
CA THR A 152 -14.26 9.05 -2.17
C THR A 152 -15.42 8.11 -1.85
N SER A 153 -16.15 7.62 -2.86
CA SER A 153 -17.24 6.65 -2.69
C SER A 153 -16.78 5.25 -2.29
N LEU A 154 -15.48 4.94 -2.40
CA LEU A 154 -14.89 3.71 -1.84
C LEU A 154 -14.77 3.74 -0.32
N LEU A 155 -14.70 4.92 0.31
CA LEU A 155 -14.47 5.03 1.76
C LEU A 155 -15.70 4.62 2.56
N ASP A 156 -16.88 4.73 1.97
CA ASP A 156 -18.15 4.45 2.64
C ASP A 156 -18.34 2.93 2.81
N GLY A 157 -18.07 2.42 4.01
CA GLY A 157 -18.49 1.09 4.44
C GLY A 157 -17.39 0.04 4.63
N TYR A 158 -16.11 0.43 4.64
CA TYR A 158 -14.99 -0.50 4.86
C TYR A 158 -14.16 -0.13 6.10
N ASP A 159 -14.83 0.00 7.24
CA ASP A 159 -14.17 0.02 8.55
C ASP A 159 -13.54 -1.36 8.83
N GLY A 160 -12.33 -1.36 9.43
CA GLY A 160 -11.59 -2.60 9.70
C GLY A 160 -11.00 -3.30 8.48
N VAL A 161 -10.68 -2.56 7.40
CA VAL A 161 -10.01 -3.09 6.21
C VAL A 161 -8.76 -2.28 5.88
N LEU A 162 -7.63 -2.95 5.71
CA LEU A 162 -6.41 -2.36 5.15
C LEU A 162 -6.38 -2.57 3.64
N MET A 163 -5.92 -1.57 2.90
CA MET A 163 -5.84 -1.58 1.43
C MET A 163 -4.50 -1.03 0.96
N GLY A 164 -4.06 -1.47 -0.21
CA GLY A 164 -2.83 -0.95 -0.80
C GLY A 164 -2.43 -1.70 -2.05
N PHE A 165 -1.15 -2.08 -2.11
CA PHE A 165 -0.53 -2.56 -3.33
C PHE A 165 0.16 -3.90 -3.10
N GLU A 166 -0.07 -4.83 -4.02
CA GLU A 166 0.87 -5.90 -4.28
C GLU A 166 1.94 -5.37 -5.23
N LEU A 167 3.19 -5.68 -4.92
CA LEU A 167 4.38 -5.25 -5.65
C LEU A 167 5.25 -6.46 -5.98
N THR A 168 5.85 -6.44 -7.16
CA THR A 168 6.85 -7.43 -7.59
C THR A 168 8.21 -6.78 -7.75
N LYS A 169 9.26 -7.42 -7.24
CA LYS A 169 10.64 -6.94 -7.36
C LYS A 169 11.08 -6.89 -8.82
N GLN A 170 11.73 -5.79 -9.23
CA GLN A 170 12.32 -5.64 -10.56
C GLN A 170 13.69 -6.32 -10.67
#